data_AF-A0A1Q8BG62-F1
#
_entry.id   AF-A0A1Q8BG62-F1
#
_cell.length_a   1.000
_cell.length_b   1.000
_cell.length_c   1.000
_cell.angle_alpha   90.00
_cell.angle_beta   90.00
_cell.angle_gamma   90.00
#
_symmetry.space_group_name_H-M   'P 1'
#
loop_
_entity.id
_entity.type
_entity.pdbx_description
1 polymer ?
#
loop_
_entity_poly.entity_id
_entity_poly.type
_entity_poly.pdbx_seq_one_letter_code
_entity_poly.pdbx_strand_id
1 'polypeptide(L)'
;MITKGVLRPDVHFCQCPIKASMGVLGRKWTTLLLRDIGFRKIDRFNNLLESIPGLTPRVLSMRLKELEKDGIIQKTEDKDLIVRWTLTEKGEDTLPILTRLMAFGSKWYAKEVFEDKVPRSLNEIFTKPEAQEIVQRLYES
;
A
#
# COMPACT_ATOMS: atom_id res chain seq x y z
N MET A 1 5.61 25.36 -6.92
CA MET A 1 6.17 26.16 -5.82
C MET A 1 5.25 25.98 -4.62
N ILE A 2 5.67 25.24 -3.59
CA ILE A 2 4.89 25.14 -2.35
C ILE A 2 5.17 26.44 -1.59
N THR A 3 4.10 27.16 -1.29
CA THR A 3 4.04 28.47 -0.65
C THR A 3 4.83 28.51 0.66
N LYS A 4 5.46 29.65 0.96
CA LYS A 4 6.10 29.99 2.25
C LYS A 4 5.06 30.11 3.40
N GLY A 5 4.07 29.22 3.46
CA GLY A 5 3.04 29.19 4.48
C GLY A 5 3.26 28.03 5.44
N VAL A 6 3.04 28.25 6.73
CA VAL A 6 3.01 27.17 7.73
C VAL A 6 1.64 26.49 7.64
N LEU A 7 1.63 25.18 7.42
CA LEU A 7 0.39 24.39 7.47
C LEU A 7 0.00 24.19 8.94
N ARG A 8 -1.12 24.77 9.37
CA ARG A 8 -1.69 24.57 10.71
C ARG A 8 -3.15 24.15 10.57
N PRO A 9 -3.60 23.08 11.25
CA PRO A 9 -5.01 22.73 11.25
C PRO A 9 -5.79 23.71 12.15
N ASP A 10 -6.98 24.12 11.70
CA ASP A 10 -7.91 24.92 12.50
C ASP A 10 -8.69 24.07 13.52
N VAL A 11 -8.67 22.74 13.35
CA VAL A 11 -9.33 21.77 14.22
C VAL A 11 -8.33 21.17 15.20
N HIS A 12 -8.73 21.04 16.46
CA HIS A 12 -7.93 20.39 17.49
C HIS A 12 -7.91 18.87 17.33
N PHE A 13 -6.72 18.27 17.45
CA PHE A 13 -6.53 16.82 17.41
C PHE A 13 -6.11 16.29 18.78
N CYS A 14 -6.80 15.26 19.28
CA CYS A 14 -6.33 14.51 20.46
C CYS A 14 -5.02 13.75 20.17
N GLN A 15 -4.76 13.39 18.90
CA GLN A 15 -3.51 12.77 18.44
C GLN A 15 -3.25 13.15 16.96
N CYS A 16 -1.98 13.33 16.59
CA CYS A 16 -1.61 13.60 15.20
C CYS A 16 -2.09 12.47 14.25
N PRO A 17 -2.87 12.78 13.20
CA PRO A 17 -3.43 11.76 12.30
C PRO A 17 -2.34 10.99 11.53
N ILE A 18 -1.25 11.66 11.12
CA ILE A 18 -0.10 10.98 10.50
C ILE A 18 0.50 9.95 11.46
N LYS A 19 0.70 10.33 12.73
CA LYS A 19 1.24 9.41 13.75
C LYS A 19 0.31 8.22 13.98
N ALA A 20 -1.01 8.46 14.00
CA ALA A 20 -2.00 7.39 14.15
C ALA A 20 -1.94 6.41 12.96
N SER A 21 -1.94 6.91 11.72
CA SER A 21 -1.83 6.09 10.51
C SER A 21 -0.53 5.30 10.44
N MET A 22 0.60 5.92 10.82
CA MET A 22 1.91 5.26 10.86
C MET A 22 2.00 4.16 11.93
N GLY A 23 1.11 4.17 12.93
CA GLY A 23 0.96 3.06 13.88
C GLY A 23 0.59 1.73 13.21
N VAL A 24 0.04 1.77 11.99
CA VAL A 24 -0.30 0.58 11.18
C VAL A 24 0.56 0.52 9.92
N LEU A 25 0.53 1.57 9.09
CA LEU A 25 1.23 1.62 7.80
C LEU A 25 2.76 1.61 7.96
N GLY A 26 3.27 2.14 9.07
CA GLY A 26 4.70 2.15 9.35
C GLY A 26 5.27 0.81 9.84
N ARG A 27 4.40 -0.17 10.16
CA ARG A 27 4.88 -1.49 10.58
C ARG A 27 5.54 -2.18 9.39
N LYS A 28 6.67 -2.83 9.66
CA LYS A 28 7.43 -3.57 8.64
C LYS A 28 6.50 -4.57 7.91
N TRP A 29 6.60 -4.57 6.58
CA TRP A 29 5.86 -5.39 5.62
C TRP A 29 4.42 -4.97 5.33
N THR A 30 3.80 -4.11 6.13
CA THR A 30 2.39 -3.74 5.97
C THR A 30 2.11 -3.12 4.59
N THR A 31 2.89 -2.14 4.16
CA THR A 31 2.70 -1.49 2.86
C THR A 31 2.91 -2.44 1.68
N LEU A 32 3.80 -3.42 1.80
CA LEU A 32 4.01 -4.44 0.78
C LEU A 32 2.85 -5.44 0.70
N LEU A 33 2.28 -5.83 1.85
CA LEU A 33 1.08 -6.67 1.90
C LEU A 33 -0.12 -5.96 1.26
N LEU A 34 -0.35 -4.70 1.62
CA LEU A 34 -1.45 -3.91 1.03
C LEU A 34 -1.25 -3.68 -0.47
N ARG A 35 0.00 -3.44 -0.92
CA ARG A 35 0.35 -3.41 -2.35
C ARG A 35 0.00 -4.72 -3.05
N ASP A 36 0.36 -5.86 -2.46
CA ASP A 36 0.17 -7.16 -3.10
C ASP A 36 -1.31 -7.57 -3.16
N ILE A 37 -2.07 -7.34 -2.08
CA ILE A 37 -3.52 -7.60 -2.03
C ILE A 37 -4.26 -6.62 -2.96
N GLY A 38 -3.93 -5.32 -2.89
CA GLY A 38 -4.65 -4.27 -3.60
C GLY A 38 -4.34 -4.18 -5.08
N PHE A 39 -3.06 -4.10 -5.45
CA PHE A 39 -2.63 -3.88 -6.84
C PHE A 39 -2.41 -5.17 -7.62
N ARG A 40 -1.74 -6.15 -6.99
CA ARG A 40 -1.41 -7.42 -7.67
C ARG A 40 -2.48 -8.48 -7.49
N LYS A 41 -3.52 -8.19 -6.70
CA LYS A 41 -4.64 -9.11 -6.38
C LYS A 41 -4.15 -10.47 -5.87
N ILE A 42 -3.05 -10.47 -5.11
CA ILE A 42 -2.54 -11.66 -4.44
C ILE A 42 -3.28 -11.79 -3.12
N ASP A 43 -4.13 -12.81 -3.01
CA ASP A 43 -5.07 -12.96 -1.91
C ASP A 43 -4.85 -14.24 -1.08
N ARG A 44 -3.89 -15.10 -1.44
CA ARG A 44 -3.58 -16.36 -0.73
C ARG A 44 -2.30 -16.27 0.08
N PHE A 45 -2.27 -16.97 1.21
CA PHE A 45 -1.17 -16.92 2.19
C PHE A 45 0.20 -17.25 1.56
N ASN A 46 0.30 -18.39 0.86
CA ASN A 46 1.58 -18.82 0.29
C ASN A 46 2.05 -17.86 -0.82
N ASN A 47 1.13 -17.37 -1.64
CA ASN A 47 1.45 -16.41 -2.69
C ASN A 47 1.92 -15.07 -2.10
N LEU A 48 1.30 -14.61 -1.01
CA LEU A 48 1.75 -13.42 -0.27
C LEU A 48 3.17 -13.62 0.28
N LEU A 49 3.42 -14.77 0.91
CA LEU A 49 4.71 -15.13 1.46
C LEU A 49 5.82 -15.15 0.40
N GLU A 50 5.56 -15.78 -0.75
CA GLU A 50 6.49 -15.85 -1.88
C GLU A 50 6.76 -14.48 -2.50
N SER A 51 5.75 -13.61 -2.51
CA SER A 51 5.86 -12.29 -3.15
C SER A 51 6.68 -11.26 -2.39
N ILE A 52 7.01 -11.51 -1.11
CA ILE A 52 7.73 -10.57 -0.23
C ILE A 52 8.99 -11.24 0.33
N PRO A 53 10.15 -11.07 -0.33
CA PRO A 53 11.42 -11.62 0.13
C PRO A 53 11.76 -11.19 1.57
N GLY A 54 12.13 -12.16 2.40
CA GLY A 54 12.50 -11.94 3.81
C GLY A 54 11.33 -11.88 4.80
N LEU A 55 10.08 -11.95 4.32
CA LEU A 55 8.91 -12.15 5.19
C LEU A 55 8.83 -13.62 5.62
N THR A 56 8.70 -13.86 6.92
CA THR A 56 8.56 -15.23 7.45
C THR A 56 7.08 -15.61 7.62
N PRO A 57 6.71 -16.90 7.57
CA PRO A 57 5.32 -17.33 7.78
C PRO A 57 4.72 -16.84 9.10
N ARG A 58 5.51 -16.87 10.18
CA ARG A 58 5.10 -16.38 11.50
C ARG A 58 4.77 -14.89 11.47
N VAL A 59 5.61 -14.08 10.82
CA VAL A 59 5.40 -12.63 10.72
C VAL A 59 4.23 -12.32 9.79
N LEU A 60 4.07 -13.04 8.68
CA LEU A 60 2.92 -12.89 7.78
C LEU A 60 1.61 -13.16 8.53
N SER A 61 1.51 -14.29 9.24
CA SER A 61 0.31 -14.64 10.03
C SER A 61 -0.01 -13.57 11.08
N MET A 62 1.00 -13.07 11.79
CA MET A 62 0.83 -11.98 12.75
C MET A 62 0.32 -10.69 12.07
N ARG A 63 0.89 -10.30 10.92
CA ARG A 63 0.50 -9.08 10.22
C ARG A 63 -0.91 -9.17 9.64
N LEU A 64 -1.29 -10.30 9.05
CA LEU A 64 -2.65 -10.51 8.56
C LEU A 64 -3.67 -10.39 9.71
N LYS A 65 -3.42 -11.03 10.86
CA LYS A 65 -4.27 -10.90 12.05
C LYS A 65 -4.39 -9.46 12.56
N GLU A 66 -3.29 -8.72 12.56
CA GLU A 66 -3.32 -7.30 12.96
C GLU A 66 -4.13 -6.45 11.98
N LEU A 67 -3.96 -6.65 10.68
CA LEU A 67 -4.70 -5.92 9.65
C LEU A 67 -6.19 -6.27 9.65
N GLU A 68 -6.54 -7.53 9.92
CA GLU A 68 -7.92 -7.95 10.14
C GLU A 68 -8.51 -7.26 11.38
N LYS A 69 -7.78 -7.25 12.50
CA LYS A 69 -8.20 -6.58 13.74
C LYS A 69 -8.38 -5.07 13.55
N ASP A 70 -7.50 -4.44 12.76
CA ASP A 70 -7.57 -3.01 12.46
C ASP A 70 -8.64 -2.69 11.39
N GLY A 71 -9.33 -3.70 10.86
CA GLY A 71 -10.41 -3.58 9.88
C GLY A 71 -9.93 -3.12 8.50
N ILE A 72 -8.67 -3.36 8.16
CA ILE A 72 -8.05 -2.96 6.88
C ILE A 72 -8.19 -4.06 5.84
N ILE A 73 -8.13 -5.32 6.28
CA ILE A 73 -8.39 -6.48 5.42
C ILE A 73 -9.48 -7.33 6.04
N GLN A 74 -10.10 -8.16 5.23
CA GLN A 74 -11.03 -9.19 5.67
C GLN A 74 -10.57 -10.56 5.17
N LYS A 75 -10.69 -11.56 6.04
CA LYS A 75 -10.46 -12.96 5.72
C LYS A 75 -11.77 -13.61 5.31
N THR A 76 -11.79 -14.22 4.13
CA THR A 76 -12.92 -15.02 3.63
C THR A 76 -12.48 -16.44 3.38
N GLU A 77 -13.38 -17.39 3.57
CA GLU A 77 -13.20 -18.79 3.20
C GLU A 77 -14.27 -19.15 2.17
N ASP A 78 -13.85 -19.66 1.02
CA ASP A 78 -14.78 -20.10 -0.02
C ASP A 78 -15.27 -21.54 0.22
N LYS A 79 -16.12 -22.03 -0.67
CA LYS A 79 -16.73 -23.37 -0.56
C LYS A 79 -15.71 -24.50 -0.60
N ASP A 80 -14.54 -24.26 -1.17
CA ASP A 80 -13.44 -25.22 -1.29
C ASP A 80 -12.48 -25.14 -0.08
N LEU A 81 -12.90 -24.44 0.99
CA LEU A 81 -12.10 -24.16 2.20
C LEU A 81 -10.83 -23.37 1.91
N ILE A 82 -10.80 -22.62 0.80
CA ILE A 82 -9.66 -21.78 0.44
C ILE A 82 -9.80 -20.44 1.16
N VAL A 83 -8.82 -20.15 2.00
CA VAL A 83 -8.70 -18.88 2.70
C VAL A 83 -8.12 -17.80 1.79
N ARG A 84 -8.80 -16.65 1.76
CA ARG A 84 -8.41 -15.45 1.01
C ARG A 84 -8.43 -14.21 1.88
N TRP A 85 -7.58 -13.25 1.56
CA TRP A 85 -7.59 -11.91 2.17
C TRP A 85 -7.86 -10.85 1.10
N THR A 86 -8.81 -9.97 1.39
CA THR A 86 -9.17 -8.82 0.53
C THR A 86 -9.15 -7.54 1.35
N LEU A 87 -8.98 -6.40 0.68
CA LEU A 87 -9.08 -5.10 1.35
C LEU A 87 -10.54 -4.82 1.74
N THR A 88 -10.74 -4.18 2.89
CA THR A 88 -12.00 -3.52 3.23
C THR A 88 -12.04 -2.13 2.59
N GLU A 89 -13.15 -1.39 2.73
CA GLU A 89 -13.21 0.03 2.35
C GLU A 89 -12.05 0.85 2.95
N LYS A 90 -11.82 0.70 4.26
CA LYS A 90 -10.68 1.32 4.96
C LYS A 90 -9.32 0.88 4.40
N GLY A 91 -9.23 -0.34 3.88
CA GLY A 91 -8.02 -0.85 3.23
C GLY A 91 -7.80 -0.27 1.84
N GLU A 92 -8.86 -0.11 1.06
CA GLU A 92 -8.82 0.52 -0.27
C GLU A 92 -8.35 1.98 -0.17
N ASP A 93 -8.72 2.71 0.90
CA ASP A 93 -8.22 4.07 1.20
C ASP A 93 -6.69 4.15 1.38
N THR A 94 -6.01 3.02 1.56
CA THR A 94 -4.54 3.00 1.62
C THR A 94 -3.90 3.05 0.23
N LEU A 95 -4.61 2.68 -0.82
CA LEU A 95 -4.07 2.58 -2.17
C LEU A 95 -3.60 3.92 -2.73
N PRO A 96 -4.33 5.04 -2.60
CA PRO A 96 -3.83 6.37 -3.00
C PRO A 96 -2.51 6.73 -2.32
N ILE A 97 -2.37 6.40 -1.03
CA ILE A 97 -1.15 6.65 -0.26
C ILE A 97 0.02 5.84 -0.84
N LEU A 98 -0.21 4.56 -1.14
CA LEU A 98 0.80 3.69 -1.76
C LEU A 98 1.19 4.16 -3.16
N THR A 99 0.24 4.66 -3.95
CA THR A 99 0.49 5.22 -5.28
C THR A 99 1.36 6.47 -5.21
N ARG A 100 1.09 7.38 -4.25
CA ARG A 100 1.95 8.56 -4.01
C ARG A 100 3.34 8.15 -3.51
N LEU A 101 3.43 7.14 -2.66
CA LEU A 101 4.70 6.58 -2.19
C LEU A 101 5.50 5.97 -3.35
N MET A 102 4.83 5.26 -4.27
CA MET A 102 5.45 4.72 -5.48
C MET A 102 6.02 5.84 -6.35
N ALA A 103 5.24 6.88 -6.65
CA ALA A 103 5.70 8.03 -7.43
C ALA A 103 6.92 8.72 -6.79
N PHE A 104 6.89 8.89 -5.47
CA PHE A 104 8.03 9.44 -4.72
C PHE A 104 9.27 8.56 -4.84
N GLY A 105 9.11 7.25 -4.67
CA GLY A 105 10.14 6.23 -4.83
C GLY A 105 10.79 6.28 -6.22
N SER A 106 9.96 6.20 -7.26
CA SER A 106 10.41 6.22 -8.65
C SER A 106 11.13 7.50 -9.05
N LYS A 107 10.78 8.64 -8.44
CA LYS A 107 11.43 9.92 -8.71
C LYS A 107 12.77 10.07 -8.01
N TRP A 108 12.85 9.75 -6.72
CA TRP A 108 13.99 10.11 -5.88
C TRP A 108 14.96 8.96 -5.60
N TYR A 109 14.49 7.72 -5.73
CA TYR A 109 15.26 6.50 -5.47
C TYR A 109 15.42 5.67 -6.76
N ALA A 110 15.54 6.34 -7.90
CA ALA A 110 15.65 5.67 -9.19
C ALA A 110 16.86 4.72 -9.27
N LYS A 111 17.94 5.02 -8.53
CA LYS A 111 19.16 4.20 -8.48
C LYS A 111 18.93 2.84 -7.81
N GLU A 112 17.98 2.79 -6.88
CA GLU A 112 17.57 1.60 -6.16
C GLU A 112 16.42 0.88 -6.87
N VAL A 113 15.60 1.61 -7.63
CA VAL A 113 14.35 1.10 -8.24
C VAL A 113 14.53 0.59 -9.67
N PHE A 114 15.34 1.25 -10.51
CA PHE A 114 15.45 0.95 -11.94
C PHE A 114 16.86 0.53 -12.35
N GLU A 115 16.98 -0.46 -13.23
CA GLU A 115 18.28 -0.97 -13.73
C GLU A 115 19.11 0.12 -14.43
N ASP A 116 18.44 0.95 -15.24
CA ASP A 116 19.04 2.09 -15.93
C ASP A 116 19.21 3.34 -15.05
N LYS A 117 18.69 3.28 -13.82
CA LYS A 117 18.77 4.35 -12.81
C LYS A 117 18.06 5.65 -13.22
N VAL A 118 17.17 5.58 -14.22
CA VAL A 118 16.45 6.74 -14.75
C VAL A 118 15.11 6.91 -14.01
N PRO A 119 14.84 8.09 -13.42
CA PRO A 119 13.53 8.38 -12.83
C PRO A 119 12.38 8.25 -13.83
N ARG A 120 11.26 7.70 -13.39
CA ARG A 120 10.04 7.55 -14.21
C ARG A 120 8.81 8.03 -13.44
N SER A 121 7.89 8.64 -14.17
CA SER A 121 6.53 8.91 -13.72
C SER A 121 5.70 7.61 -13.67
N LEU A 122 4.55 7.66 -13.01
CA LEU A 122 3.64 6.50 -12.95
C LEU A 122 3.18 6.05 -14.34
N ASN A 123 2.93 6.97 -15.28
CA ASN A 123 2.50 6.62 -16.64
C ASN A 123 3.61 5.96 -17.48
N GLU A 124 4.87 6.26 -17.17
CA GLU A 124 6.02 5.58 -17.79
C GLU A 124 6.27 4.19 -17.19
N ILE A 125 5.81 3.95 -15.96
CA ILE A 125 5.90 2.65 -15.28
C ILE A 125 4.74 1.74 -15.72
N PHE A 126 3.51 2.28 -15.72
CA PHE A 126 2.31 1.58 -16.15
C PHE A 126 2.00 1.98 -17.58
N THR A 127 2.42 1.18 -18.56
CA THR A 127 2.30 1.53 -19.98
C THR A 127 0.97 1.11 -20.61
N LYS A 128 0.21 0.24 -19.94
CA LYS A 128 -1.10 -0.22 -20.41
C LYS A 128 -2.19 0.82 -20.08
N PRO A 129 -3.11 1.15 -21.01
CA PRO A 129 -4.15 2.15 -20.77
C PRO A 129 -4.99 1.88 -19.52
N GLU A 130 -5.37 0.62 -19.28
CA GLU A 130 -6.22 0.27 -18.12
C GLU A 130 -5.48 0.49 -16.79
N ALA A 131 -4.18 0.20 -16.78
CA ALA A 131 -3.35 0.42 -15.60
C ALA A 131 -3.12 1.92 -15.35
N GLN A 132 -2.95 2.71 -16.41
CA GLN A 132 -2.82 4.18 -16.31
C GLN A 132 -4.09 4.80 -15.74
N GLU A 133 -5.27 4.37 -16.20
CA GLU A 133 -6.54 4.90 -15.69
C GLU A 133 -6.70 4.64 -14.19
N ILE A 134 -6.43 3.40 -13.75
CA ILE A 134 -6.50 3.02 -12.33
C ILE A 134 -5.53 3.86 -11.50
N VAL A 135 -4.29 3.96 -11.95
CA VAL A 135 -3.23 4.64 -11.20
C VAL A 135 -3.45 6.15 -11.17
N GLN A 136 -3.93 6.74 -12.25
CA GLN A 136 -4.28 8.16 -12.29
C GLN A 136 -5.41 8.45 -11.30
N ARG A 137 -6.48 7.65 -11.32
CA ARG A 137 -7.60 7.78 -10.39
C ARG A 137 -7.14 7.73 -8.93
N LEU A 138 -6.28 6.77 -8.60
CA LEU A 138 -5.71 6.63 -7.25
C LEU A 138 -4.73 7.75 -6.88
N TYR A 139 -4.05 8.35 -7.85
CA TYR A 139 -3.11 9.45 -7.58
C TYR A 139 -3.83 10.78 -7.35
N GLU A 140 -5.01 10.96 -7.95
CA GLU A 140 -5.81 12.18 -7.86
C GLU A 140 -6.78 12.20 -6.68
N SER A 141 -7.18 11.03 -6.17
CA SER A 141 -7.84 10.90 -4.87
C SER A 141 -6.95 11.33 -3.70
#